data_AF-A0A660U8U5-F1
#
_entry.id   AF-A0A660U8U5-F1
#
_cell.length_a   1.000
_cell.length_b   1.000
_cell.length_c   1.000
_cell.angle_alpha   90.00
_cell.angle_beta   90.00
_cell.angle_gamma   90.00
#
_symmetry.space_group_name_H-M   'P 1'
#
loop_
_entity.id
_entity.type
_entity.pdbx_description
1 polymer ?
#
loop_
_entity_poly.entity_id
_entity_poly.type
_entity_poly.pdbx_seq_one_letter_code
_entity_poly.pdbx_strand_id
1 'polypeptide(L)'
;IFCEVNYQIAKLYFFEKKIDSFIEAKEYFDSECLFLNKTMKDELNLLEIASLIYEMRWKDALDNLNYQKFSNRQLKNYISSRLVEIQNHRDKSPLFGGILSIIPGLGHIYAGRFNDGLRSFLFNIAFSGLTAYTAIKKEYIFTSIFGLIELVLYTSNIYGGIDAVNQANALYYTKNRDDILKKIPISRIHIISVRKEIGL
;
A
#
# COMPACT_ATOMS: atom_id res chain seq x y z
N ILE A 1 -28.68 -10.11 -22.65
CA ILE A 1 -27.54 -10.86 -23.22
C ILE A 1 -26.36 -9.93 -23.49
N PHE A 2 -26.41 -9.02 -24.47
CA PHE A 2 -25.26 -8.16 -24.80
C PHE A 2 -24.70 -7.33 -23.62
N CYS A 3 -25.57 -6.61 -22.89
CA CYS A 3 -25.15 -5.83 -21.72
C CYS A 3 -24.60 -6.67 -20.58
N GLU A 4 -25.14 -7.87 -20.38
CA GLU A 4 -24.63 -8.82 -19.38
C GLU A 4 -23.21 -9.25 -19.74
N VAL A 5 -22.95 -9.58 -21.01
CA VAL A 5 -21.63 -9.99 -21.48
C VAL A 5 -20.60 -8.88 -21.26
N ASN A 6 -20.90 -7.64 -21.66
CA ASN A 6 -19.97 -6.52 -21.46
C ASN A 6 -19.73 -6.20 -19.98
N TYR A 7 -20.76 -6.31 -19.14
CA TYR A 7 -20.62 -6.19 -17.70
C TYR A 7 -19.68 -7.28 -17.11
N GLN A 8 -19.81 -8.54 -17.54
CA GLN A 8 -18.90 -9.60 -17.10
C GLN A 8 -17.47 -9.40 -17.63
N ILE A 9 -17.30 -8.89 -18.86
CA ILE A 9 -15.99 -8.53 -19.44
C ILE A 9 -15.32 -7.43 -18.61
N ALA A 10 -16.03 -6.36 -18.27
CA ALA A 10 -15.50 -5.30 -17.42
C ALA A 10 -15.02 -5.88 -16.07
N LYS A 11 -15.85 -6.71 -15.43
CA LYS A 11 -15.44 -7.39 -14.19
C LYS A 11 -14.18 -8.22 -14.36
N LEU A 12 -14.07 -8.99 -15.44
CA LEU A 12 -12.87 -9.77 -15.74
C LEU A 12 -11.63 -8.87 -15.82
N TYR A 13 -11.68 -7.76 -16.55
CA TYR A 13 -10.56 -6.82 -16.64
C TYR A 13 -10.18 -6.24 -15.27
N PHE A 14 -11.16 -5.90 -14.44
CA PHE A 14 -10.90 -5.45 -13.07
C PHE A 14 -10.17 -6.53 -12.25
N PHE A 15 -10.64 -7.78 -12.29
CA PHE A 15 -10.01 -8.88 -11.54
C PHE A 15 -8.62 -9.26 -12.06
N GLU A 16 -8.39 -9.12 -13.36
CA GLU A 16 -7.07 -9.26 -13.98
C GLU A 16 -6.16 -8.04 -13.72
N LYS A 17 -6.65 -7.01 -13.03
CA LYS A 17 -5.96 -5.75 -12.75
C LYS A 17 -5.56 -4.97 -14.01
N LYS A 18 -6.29 -5.18 -15.11
CA LYS A 18 -6.17 -4.38 -16.34
C LYS A 18 -7.10 -3.17 -16.22
N ILE A 19 -6.67 -2.18 -15.43
CA ILE A 19 -7.54 -1.05 -15.05
C ILE A 19 -7.96 -0.23 -16.27
N ASP A 20 -7.05 0.06 -17.20
CA ASP A 20 -7.38 0.80 -18.43
C ASP A 20 -8.47 0.08 -19.25
N SER A 21 -8.32 -1.22 -19.46
CA SER A 21 -9.32 -2.04 -20.16
C SER A 21 -10.65 -2.12 -19.41
N PHE A 22 -10.62 -2.12 -18.07
CA PHE A 22 -11.83 -2.05 -17.26
C PHE A 22 -12.55 -0.71 -17.46
N ILE A 23 -11.84 0.42 -17.46
CA ILE A 23 -12.42 1.75 -17.68
C ILE A 23 -13.04 1.83 -19.07
N GLU A 24 -12.34 1.38 -20.11
CA GLU A 24 -12.87 1.34 -21.49
C GLU A 24 -14.15 0.48 -21.58
N ALA A 25 -14.13 -0.73 -21.02
CA ALA A 25 -15.29 -1.62 -21.01
C ALA A 25 -16.47 -1.03 -20.22
N LYS A 26 -16.19 -0.28 -19.15
CA LYS A 26 -17.20 0.43 -18.38
C LYS A 26 -17.80 1.59 -19.17
N GLU A 27 -16.99 2.42 -19.81
CA GLU A 27 -17.48 3.54 -20.63
C GLU A 27 -18.39 3.05 -21.75
N TYR A 28 -18.00 1.95 -22.41
CA TYR A 28 -18.83 1.29 -23.41
C TYR A 28 -20.15 0.76 -22.83
N PHE A 29 -20.11 0.17 -21.64
CA PHE A 29 -21.34 -0.24 -20.94
C PHE A 29 -22.24 0.95 -20.62
N ASP A 30 -21.66 2.07 -20.15
CA ASP A 30 -22.42 3.27 -19.81
C ASP A 30 -23.06 3.95 -21.03
N SER A 31 -22.46 3.84 -22.22
CA SER A 31 -23.02 4.40 -23.46
C SER A 31 -24.10 3.52 -24.09
N GLU A 32 -23.91 2.19 -24.14
CA GLU A 32 -24.76 1.27 -24.90
C GLU A 32 -25.88 0.63 -24.06
N CYS A 33 -25.71 0.54 -22.73
CA CYS A 33 -26.59 -0.23 -21.84
C CYS A 33 -27.45 0.64 -20.90
N LEU A 34 -27.92 1.78 -21.41
CA LEU A 34 -28.64 2.82 -20.67
C LEU A 34 -29.92 2.37 -19.95
N PHE A 35 -30.61 1.32 -20.42
CA PHE A 35 -32.00 1.07 -20.04
C PHE A 35 -32.29 -0.06 -19.05
N LEU A 36 -31.34 -0.90 -18.62
CA LEU A 36 -31.78 -2.19 -18.06
C LEU A 36 -31.04 -2.83 -16.88
N ASN A 37 -30.09 -2.19 -16.19
CA ASN A 37 -29.70 -2.76 -14.88
C ASN A 37 -29.01 -1.77 -13.93
N LYS A 38 -29.81 -1.06 -13.12
CA LYS A 38 -29.31 -0.21 -12.03
C LYS A 38 -28.30 -0.94 -11.13
N THR A 39 -28.55 -2.22 -10.85
CA THR A 39 -27.66 -3.06 -10.03
C THR A 39 -26.28 -3.25 -10.66
N MET A 40 -26.20 -3.54 -11.96
CA MET A 40 -24.90 -3.70 -12.64
C MET A 40 -24.14 -2.38 -12.70
N LYS A 41 -24.85 -1.29 -13.00
CA LYS A 41 -24.25 0.05 -13.03
C LYS A 41 -23.72 0.45 -11.65
N ASP A 42 -24.49 0.22 -10.59
CA ASP A 42 -24.07 0.48 -9.22
C ASP A 42 -22.82 -0.35 -8.85
N GLU A 43 -22.71 -1.58 -9.33
CA GLU A 43 -21.54 -2.42 -9.11
C GLU A 43 -20.31 -1.97 -9.92
N LEU A 44 -20.45 -1.65 -11.21
CA LEU A 44 -19.34 -1.13 -12.02
C LEU A 44 -18.82 0.21 -11.48
N ASN A 45 -19.71 1.05 -10.98
CA ASN A 45 -19.39 2.27 -10.24
C ASN A 45 -18.55 1.97 -9.00
N LEU A 46 -18.94 0.95 -8.23
CA LEU A 46 -18.17 0.52 -7.08
C LEU A 46 -16.81 -0.09 -7.45
N LEU A 47 -16.71 -0.82 -8.56
CA LEU A 47 -15.44 -1.35 -9.07
C LEU A 47 -14.51 -0.24 -9.57
N GLU A 48 -15.04 0.84 -10.13
CA GLU A 48 -14.25 2.02 -10.48
C GLU A 48 -13.69 2.72 -9.24
N ILE A 49 -14.51 2.89 -8.20
CA ILE A 49 -13.99 3.42 -6.93
C ILE A 49 -12.91 2.48 -6.37
N ALA A 50 -13.11 1.17 -6.47
CA ALA A 50 -12.14 0.17 -6.04
C ALA A 50 -10.84 0.21 -6.88
N SER A 51 -10.90 0.49 -8.18
CA SER A 51 -9.71 0.61 -9.03
C SER A 51 -8.91 1.84 -8.68
N LEU A 52 -9.57 2.99 -8.47
CA LEU A 52 -8.91 4.22 -8.02
C LEU A 52 -8.23 4.02 -6.65
N ILE A 53 -8.90 3.31 -5.72
CA ILE A 53 -8.30 2.93 -4.43
C ILE A 53 -7.10 1.99 -4.65
N TYR A 54 -7.22 1.00 -5.54
CA TYR A 54 -6.15 0.06 -5.84
C TYR A 54 -4.88 0.77 -6.35
N GLU A 55 -5.06 1.77 -7.22
CA GLU A 55 -4.00 2.64 -7.76
C GLU A 55 -3.54 3.73 -6.77
N MET A 56 -4.09 3.77 -5.55
CA MET A 56 -3.81 4.80 -4.53
C MET A 56 -4.16 6.23 -4.98
N ARG A 57 -5.08 6.38 -5.93
CA ARG A 57 -5.62 7.66 -6.39
C ARG A 57 -6.73 8.15 -5.46
N TRP A 58 -6.34 8.47 -4.22
CA TRP A 58 -7.27 8.74 -3.11
C TRP A 58 -8.23 9.90 -3.36
N LYS A 59 -7.75 10.95 -4.01
CA LYS A 59 -8.55 12.14 -4.35
C LYS A 59 -9.62 11.79 -5.37
N ASP A 60 -9.20 11.16 -6.47
CA ASP A 60 -10.11 10.77 -7.55
C ASP A 60 -11.16 9.78 -7.05
N ALA A 61 -10.76 8.82 -6.20
CA ALA A 61 -11.69 7.89 -5.56
C ALA A 61 -12.75 8.62 -4.71
N LEU A 62 -12.35 9.66 -3.97
CA LEU A 62 -13.25 10.44 -3.12
C LEU A 62 -14.20 11.31 -3.97
N ASP A 63 -13.67 11.98 -4.99
CA ASP A 63 -14.44 12.82 -5.91
C ASP A 63 -15.49 11.97 -6.65
N ASN A 64 -15.10 10.80 -7.13
CA ASN A 64 -15.98 9.86 -7.82
C ASN A 64 -17.07 9.28 -6.88
N LEU A 65 -16.70 8.88 -5.66
CA LEU A 65 -17.64 8.45 -4.62
C LEU A 65 -18.67 9.54 -4.26
N ASN A 66 -18.29 10.81 -4.31
CA ASN A 66 -19.17 11.94 -4.02
C ASN A 66 -20.15 12.22 -5.16
N TYR A 67 -19.69 12.16 -6.41
CA TYR A 67 -20.50 12.42 -7.61
C TYR A 67 -21.54 11.31 -7.87
N GLN A 68 -21.15 10.04 -7.72
CA GLN A 68 -22.01 8.92 -8.06
C GLN A 68 -23.10 8.66 -6.99
N LYS A 69 -24.31 8.30 -7.45
CA LYS A 69 -25.40 7.87 -6.58
C LYS A 69 -25.07 6.49 -6.02
N PHE A 70 -24.69 6.44 -4.75
CA PHE A 70 -24.33 5.21 -4.06
C PHE A 70 -25.49 4.70 -3.21
N SER A 71 -25.94 3.47 -3.47
CA SER A 71 -27.11 2.87 -2.79
C SER A 71 -26.83 2.56 -1.31
N ASN A 72 -25.64 2.02 -1.00
CA ASN A 72 -25.25 1.69 0.37
C ASN A 72 -24.62 2.88 1.11
N ARG A 73 -25.45 3.64 1.83
CA ARG A 73 -25.01 4.84 2.58
C ARG A 73 -23.95 4.53 3.64
N GLN A 74 -24.05 3.38 4.32
CA GLN A 74 -23.08 3.00 5.36
C GLN A 74 -21.70 2.74 4.76
N LEU A 75 -21.63 1.99 3.66
CA LEU A 75 -20.39 1.73 2.93
C LEU A 75 -19.79 3.02 2.38
N LYS A 76 -20.61 3.89 1.77
CA LYS A 76 -20.16 5.21 1.28
C LYS A 76 -19.54 6.04 2.39
N ASN A 77 -20.20 6.15 3.55
CA ASN A 77 -19.67 6.91 4.68
C ASN A 77 -18.36 6.30 5.21
N TYR A 78 -18.26 4.97 5.29
CA TYR A 78 -17.02 4.30 5.68
C TYR A 78 -15.89 4.63 4.71
N ILE A 79 -16.06 4.39 3.40
CA ILE A 79 -15.03 4.65 2.39
C ILE A 79 -14.63 6.13 2.41
N SER A 80 -15.61 7.04 2.39
CA SER A 80 -15.36 8.49 2.43
C SER A 80 -14.55 8.90 3.66
N SER A 81 -14.91 8.43 4.85
CA SER A 81 -14.17 8.74 6.08
C SER A 81 -12.71 8.26 6.03
N ARG A 82 -12.47 7.05 5.49
CA ARG A 82 -11.11 6.51 5.34
C ARG A 82 -10.31 7.30 4.31
N LEU A 83 -10.90 7.64 3.16
CA LEU A 83 -10.23 8.42 2.12
C LEU A 83 -9.82 9.81 2.63
N VAL A 84 -10.70 10.48 3.39
CA VAL A 84 -10.39 11.78 4.02
C VAL A 84 -9.28 11.66 5.06
N GLU A 85 -9.28 10.60 5.88
CA GLU A 85 -8.19 10.34 6.83
C GLU A 85 -6.85 10.15 6.13
N ILE A 86 -6.82 9.36 5.05
CA ILE A 86 -5.61 9.11 4.25
C ILE A 86 -5.08 10.40 3.61
N GLN A 87 -5.95 11.23 3.03
CA GLN A 87 -5.54 12.51 2.42
C GLN A 87 -4.98 13.51 3.44
N ASN A 88 -5.44 13.46 4.69
CA ASN A 88 -4.95 14.31 5.76
C ASN A 88 -3.77 13.71 6.53
N HIS A 89 -3.36 12.47 6.20
CA HIS A 89 -2.23 11.83 6.83
C HIS A 89 -0.95 12.60 6.53
N ARG A 90 -0.09 12.72 7.54
CA ARG A 90 1.24 13.30 7.39
C ARG A 90 2.28 12.22 7.57
N ASP A 91 3.02 11.98 6.51
CA ASP A 91 4.15 11.07 6.51
C ASP A 91 5.19 11.47 7.54
N LYS A 92 5.81 10.47 8.18
CA LYS A 92 6.97 10.67 9.03
C LYS A 92 8.15 11.13 8.17
N SER A 93 8.92 12.11 8.63
CA SER A 93 10.11 12.60 7.91
C SER A 93 11.23 11.54 7.88
N PRO A 94 11.65 11.05 6.68
CA PRO A 94 12.74 10.09 6.56
C PRO A 94 14.09 10.69 6.95
N LEU A 95 14.32 11.95 6.60
CA LEU A 95 15.52 12.70 6.99
C LEU A 95 15.65 12.78 8.51
N PHE A 96 14.57 13.06 9.22
CA PHE A 96 14.57 13.09 10.67
C PHE A 96 14.88 11.71 11.27
N GLY A 97 14.37 10.63 10.66
CA GLY A 97 14.74 9.26 11.00
C GLY A 97 16.25 9.00 10.85
N GLY A 98 16.86 9.47 9.76
CA GLY A 98 18.31 9.39 9.54
C GLY A 98 19.13 10.17 10.57
N ILE A 99 18.70 11.39 10.91
CA ILE A 99 19.34 12.21 11.95
C ILE A 99 19.28 11.49 13.30
N LEU A 100 18.12 10.93 13.66
CA LEU A 100 17.99 10.17 14.90
C LEU A 100 18.91 8.95 14.92
N SER A 101 19.10 8.28 13.78
CA SER A 101 20.03 7.14 13.67
C SER A 101 21.50 7.45 13.94
N ILE A 102 21.91 8.71 14.13
CA ILE A 102 23.24 9.03 14.70
C ILE A 102 23.41 8.31 16.05
N ILE A 103 22.34 8.21 16.84
CA ILE A 103 22.29 7.28 17.96
C ILE A 103 21.78 5.94 17.40
N PRO A 104 22.60 4.87 17.40
CA PRO A 104 22.22 3.61 16.80
C PRO A 104 20.85 3.11 17.26
N GLY A 105 19.99 2.79 16.29
CA GLY A 105 18.66 2.25 16.51
C GLY A 105 17.51 3.27 16.60
N LEU A 106 17.77 4.55 16.89
CA LEU A 106 16.67 5.50 17.12
C LEU A 106 15.85 5.80 15.85
N GLY A 107 16.45 5.84 14.67
CA GLY A 107 15.69 6.01 13.42
C GLY A 107 14.71 4.86 13.16
N HIS A 108 15.11 3.63 13.46
CA HIS A 108 14.23 2.46 13.40
C HIS A 108 13.10 2.52 14.43
N ILE A 109 13.40 2.95 15.67
CA ILE A 109 12.38 3.12 16.72
C ILE A 109 11.38 4.21 16.33
N TYR A 110 11.86 5.32 15.78
CA TYR A 110 11.01 6.39 15.26
C TYR A 110 10.08 5.89 14.15
N ALA A 111 10.57 5.01 13.26
CA ALA A 111 9.74 4.32 12.28
C ALA A 111 8.73 3.31 12.88
N GLY A 112 8.83 2.98 14.18
CA GLY A 112 8.00 1.99 14.87
C GLY A 112 8.57 0.57 14.85
N ARG A 113 9.82 0.40 14.37
CA ARG A 113 10.51 -0.88 14.26
C ARG A 113 11.44 -1.10 15.44
N PHE A 114 10.85 -1.32 16.62
CA PHE A 114 11.60 -1.44 17.87
C PHE A 114 12.65 -2.55 17.86
N ASN A 115 12.29 -3.74 17.36
CA ASN A 115 13.20 -4.89 17.30
C ASN A 115 14.43 -4.60 16.43
N ASP A 116 14.25 -3.89 15.32
CA ASP A 116 15.36 -3.53 14.44
C ASP A 116 16.22 -2.44 15.09
N GLY A 117 15.60 -1.48 15.78
CA GLY A 117 16.32 -0.49 16.56
C GLY A 117 17.20 -1.11 17.65
N LEU A 118 16.66 -2.07 18.41
CA LEU A 118 17.41 -2.79 19.45
C LEU A 118 18.59 -3.56 18.85
N ARG A 119 18.38 -4.27 17.73
CA ARG A 119 19.46 -4.99 17.03
C ARG A 119 20.55 -4.06 16.56
N SER A 120 20.19 -2.95 15.91
CA SER A 120 21.15 -1.93 15.48
C SER A 120 21.95 -1.38 16.64
N PHE A 121 21.31 -1.07 17.76
CA PHE A 121 22.00 -0.62 18.97
C PHE A 121 23.01 -1.66 19.49
N LEU A 122 22.58 -2.92 19.65
CA LEU A 122 23.42 -4.00 20.18
C LEU A 122 24.63 -4.30 19.29
N PHE A 123 24.45 -4.31 17.97
CA PHE A 123 25.57 -4.55 17.05
C PHE A 123 26.56 -3.40 17.03
N ASN A 124 26.08 -2.15 16.97
CA ASN A 124 26.98 -0.99 16.97
C ASN A 124 27.77 -0.93 18.28
N ILE A 125 27.13 -1.03 19.45
CA ILE A 125 27.85 -0.98 20.73
C ILE A 125 28.85 -2.15 20.90
N ALA A 126 28.50 -3.34 20.42
CA ALA A 126 29.40 -4.50 20.49
C ALA A 126 30.65 -4.29 19.65
N PHE A 127 30.51 -3.88 18.38
CA PHE A 127 31.66 -3.71 17.48
C PHE A 127 32.49 -2.46 17.80
N SER A 128 31.87 -1.36 18.22
CA SER A 128 32.60 -0.21 18.76
C SER A 128 33.40 -0.60 20.02
N GLY A 129 32.79 -1.39 20.91
CA GLY A 129 33.45 -1.91 22.11
C GLY A 129 34.63 -2.84 21.81
N LEU A 130 34.48 -3.76 20.87
CA LEU A 130 35.56 -4.65 20.40
C LEU A 130 36.71 -3.88 19.75
N THR A 131 36.38 -2.87 18.94
CA THR A 131 37.37 -1.98 18.31
C THR A 131 38.17 -1.24 19.38
N ALA A 132 37.50 -0.64 20.37
CA ALA A 132 38.16 0.07 21.46
C ALA A 132 39.01 -0.88 22.33
N TYR A 133 38.49 -2.05 22.68
CA TYR A 133 39.19 -3.04 23.49
C TYR A 133 40.50 -3.51 22.83
N THR A 134 40.44 -3.90 21.55
CA THR A 134 41.62 -4.36 20.80
C THR A 134 42.63 -3.23 20.58
N ALA A 135 42.17 -2.00 20.41
CA ALA A 135 43.04 -0.83 20.29
C ALA A 135 43.85 -0.59 21.57
N ILE A 136 43.20 -0.69 22.74
CA ILE A 136 43.86 -0.58 24.06
C ILE A 136 44.89 -1.70 24.25
N LYS A 137 44.60 -2.92 23.76
CA LYS A 137 45.52 -4.06 23.79
C LYS A 137 46.63 -3.99 22.73
N LYS A 138 46.64 -2.97 21.87
CA LYS A 138 47.57 -2.80 20.74
C LYS A 138 47.50 -3.95 19.72
N GLU A 139 46.34 -4.58 19.60
CA GLU A 139 46.07 -5.66 18.65
C GLU A 139 45.56 -5.07 17.32
N TYR A 140 46.42 -4.32 16.62
CA TYR A 140 46.02 -3.44 15.51
C TYR A 140 45.34 -4.15 14.32
N ILE A 141 45.66 -5.42 14.08
CA ILE A 141 44.99 -6.22 13.05
C ILE A 141 43.50 -6.37 13.40
N PHE A 142 43.19 -6.77 14.64
CA PHE A 142 41.81 -6.92 15.10
C PHE A 142 41.09 -5.58 15.24
N THR A 143 41.80 -4.53 15.67
CA THR A 143 41.25 -3.17 15.67
C THR A 143 40.80 -2.74 14.27
N SER A 144 41.61 -3.01 13.25
CA SER A 144 41.27 -2.66 11.87
C SER A 144 40.08 -3.46 11.37
N ILE A 145 40.03 -4.77 11.66
CA ILE A 145 38.91 -5.64 11.26
C ILE A 145 37.61 -5.18 11.92
N PHE A 146 37.58 -5.03 13.24
CA PHE A 146 36.37 -4.63 13.95
C PHE A 146 35.96 -3.19 13.62
N GLY A 147 36.92 -2.28 13.43
CA GLY A 147 36.64 -0.91 13.03
C GLY A 147 36.02 -0.80 11.63
N LEU A 148 36.48 -1.61 10.68
CA LEU A 148 35.86 -1.68 9.35
C LEU A 148 34.44 -2.26 9.40
N ILE A 149 34.21 -3.29 10.21
CA ILE A 149 32.87 -3.85 10.41
C ILE A 149 31.95 -2.83 11.07
N GLU A 150 32.42 -2.16 12.12
CA GLU A 150 31.68 -1.07 12.77
C GLU A 150 31.28 -0.02 11.74
N LEU A 151 32.22 0.44 10.90
CA LEU A 151 31.96 1.51 9.95
C LEU A 151 30.81 1.14 9.00
N VAL A 152 30.80 -0.12 8.54
CA VAL A 152 29.72 -0.66 7.71
C VAL A 152 28.41 -0.75 8.50
N LEU A 153 28.44 -1.23 9.74
CA LEU A 153 27.24 -1.34 10.59
C LEU A 153 26.64 0.02 10.95
N TYR A 154 27.48 1.01 11.26
CA TYR A 154 27.06 2.35 11.65
C TYR A 154 26.44 3.10 10.47
N THR A 155 27.09 3.06 9.31
CA THR A 155 26.52 3.62 8.07
C THR A 155 25.22 2.93 7.67
N SER A 156 25.17 1.59 7.75
CA SER A 156 23.96 0.81 7.45
C SER A 156 22.81 1.15 8.40
N ASN A 157 23.07 1.43 9.68
CA ASN A 157 22.05 1.85 10.64
C ASN A 157 21.44 3.23 10.30
N ILE A 158 22.23 4.16 9.74
CA ILE A 158 21.72 5.47 9.31
C ILE A 158 20.82 5.32 8.09
N TYR A 159 21.31 4.67 7.03
CA TYR A 159 20.51 4.41 5.83
C TYR A 159 19.28 3.55 6.14
N GLY A 160 19.44 2.53 6.98
CA GLY A 160 18.37 1.65 7.44
C GLY A 160 17.31 2.40 8.25
N GLY A 161 17.69 3.42 9.02
CA GLY A 161 16.74 4.28 9.74
C GLY A 161 15.87 5.12 8.80
N ILE A 162 16.46 5.70 7.76
CA ILE A 162 15.73 6.44 6.71
C ILE A 162 14.77 5.50 5.98
N ASP A 163 15.26 4.35 5.55
CA ASP A 163 14.47 3.37 4.81
C ASP A 163 13.33 2.79 5.66
N ALA A 164 13.58 2.53 6.95
CA ALA A 164 12.54 2.12 7.88
C ALA A 164 11.37 3.11 7.94
N VAL A 165 11.64 4.42 7.90
CA VAL A 165 10.59 5.45 7.86
C VAL A 165 9.83 5.43 6.54
N ASN A 166 10.52 5.32 5.41
CA ASN A 166 9.89 5.19 4.09
C ASN A 166 8.95 3.97 4.04
N GLN A 167 9.43 2.83 4.54
CA GLN A 167 8.63 1.60 4.63
C GLN A 167 7.40 1.79 5.53
N ALA A 168 7.55 2.45 6.68
CA ALA A 168 6.43 2.71 7.59
C ALA A 168 5.34 3.58 6.93
N ASN A 169 5.74 4.64 6.21
CA ASN A 169 4.82 5.49 5.46
C ASN A 169 4.13 4.70 4.33
N ALA A 170 4.89 3.94 3.53
CA ALA A 170 4.32 3.12 2.45
C ALA A 170 3.35 2.03 2.96
N LEU A 171 3.66 1.42 4.10
CA LEU A 171 2.79 0.44 4.75
C LEU A 171 1.48 1.06 5.24
N TYR A 172 1.48 2.32 5.69
CA TYR A 172 0.26 3.02 6.07
C TYR A 172 -0.72 3.07 4.89
N TYR A 173 -0.29 3.51 3.70
CA TYR A 173 -1.15 3.58 2.52
C TYR A 173 -1.61 2.20 2.04
N THR A 174 -0.70 1.23 2.00
CA THR A 174 -0.99 -0.14 1.56
C THR A 174 -2.00 -0.83 2.46
N LYS A 175 -1.84 -0.72 3.79
CA LYS A 175 -2.78 -1.32 4.75
C LYS A 175 -4.16 -0.69 4.63
N ASN A 176 -4.22 0.64 4.52
CA ASN A 176 -5.48 1.37 4.35
C ASN A 176 -6.20 0.99 3.06
N ARG A 177 -5.46 0.90 1.94
CA ARG A 177 -5.99 0.39 0.67
C ARG A 177 -6.67 -0.96 0.87
N ASP A 178 -5.93 -1.91 1.43
CA ASP A 178 -6.40 -3.29 1.56
C ASP A 178 -7.59 -3.40 2.53
N ASP A 179 -7.58 -2.64 3.62
CA ASP A 179 -8.67 -2.59 4.60
C ASP A 179 -9.95 -1.97 4.02
N ILE A 180 -9.84 -1.01 3.10
CA ILE A 180 -11.00 -0.48 2.36
C ILE A 180 -11.50 -1.54 1.35
N LEU A 181 -10.61 -2.08 0.52
CA LEU A 181 -10.96 -3.05 -0.53
C LEU A 181 -11.64 -4.30 0.04
N LYS A 182 -11.22 -4.80 1.21
CA LYS A 182 -11.87 -5.93 1.90
C LYS A 182 -13.33 -5.67 2.28
N LYS A 183 -13.73 -4.41 2.49
CA LYS A 183 -15.12 -4.05 2.82
C LYS A 183 -15.99 -3.82 1.59
N ILE A 184 -15.40 -3.69 0.41
CA ILE A 184 -16.15 -3.53 -0.83
C ILE A 184 -16.73 -4.91 -1.19
N PRO A 185 -18.07 -5.04 -1.29
CA PRO A 185 -18.71 -6.29 -1.69
C PRO A 185 -18.50 -6.49 -3.20
N ILE A 186 -17.36 -7.08 -3.57
CA ILE A 186 -17.09 -7.46 -4.94
C ILE A 186 -17.79 -8.79 -5.21
N SER A 187 -18.79 -8.80 -6.10
CA SER A 187 -19.49 -10.04 -6.43
C SER A 187 -18.58 -10.99 -7.22
N ARG A 188 -18.72 -12.30 -6.99
CA ARG A 188 -17.97 -13.31 -7.75
C ARG A 188 -18.39 -13.25 -9.22
N ILE A 189 -17.47 -13.55 -10.13
CA ILE A 189 -17.80 -13.71 -11.54
C ILE A 189 -18.76 -14.90 -11.68
N HIS A 190 -19.97 -14.67 -12.18
CA HIS A 190 -20.91 -15.74 -12.48
C HIS A 190 -20.55 -16.33 -13.85
N ILE A 191 -19.62 -17.29 -13.87
CA ILE A 191 -19.15 -17.95 -15.12
C ILE A 191 -20.26 -18.83 -15.74
N ILE A 192 -21.28 -19.20 -14.96
CA ILE A 192 -22.26 -20.25 -15.31
C ILE A 192 -23.34 -19.79 -16.32
N SER A 193 -23.64 -18.50 -16.45
CA SER A 193 -24.70 -18.05 -17.38
C SER A 193 -24.27 -18.02 -18.84
N VAL A 194 -22.98 -17.77 -19.12
CA VAL A 194 -22.49 -17.69 -20.50
C VAL A 194 -22.61 -19.06 -21.17
N ARG A 195 -22.18 -20.14 -20.51
CA ARG A 195 -22.20 -21.50 -21.08
C ARG A 195 -23.60 -21.96 -21.54
N LYS A 196 -24.65 -21.57 -20.81
CA LYS A 196 -26.03 -21.95 -21.12
C LYS A 196 -26.60 -21.22 -22.34
N GLU A 197 -26.09 -20.04 -22.67
CA GLU A 197 -26.54 -19.25 -23.82
C GLU A 197 -25.77 -19.60 -25.12
N ILE A 198 -24.58 -20.19 -25.04
CA ILE A 198 -23.79 -20.64 -26.21
C ILE A 198 -24.06 -22.09 -26.66
N GLY A 199 -25.02 -22.80 -26.03
CA GLY A 199 -25.39 -24.15 -26.46
C GLY A 199 -24.27 -25.20 -26.36
N LEU A 200 -23.37 -25.07 -25.36
CA LEU A 200 -22.27 -25.99 -25.05
C LEU A 200 -22.44 -26.71 -23.70
#